data_AF-A0A4S4LLR7-F1
#
_entry.id   AF-A0A4S4LLR7-F1
#
_cell.length_a   1.000
_cell.length_b   1.000
_cell.length_c   1.000
_cell.angle_alpha   90.00
_cell.angle_beta   90.00
_cell.angle_gamma   90.00
#
_symmetry.space_group_name_H-M   'P 1'
#
loop_
_entity.id
_entity.type
_entity.pdbx_description
1 polymer ?
#
loop_
_entity_poly.entity_id
_entity_poly.type
_entity_poly.pdbx_seq_one_letter_code
_entity_poly.pdbx_strand_id
1 'polypeptide(L)'
;MATPQLVALINALKNVRVIKLKIEATDGGLTKAVFSTDGPISDVGLDNARGAVALEFQSLVQNVRAVKTTDPIVRAHPDVHCNLRRQVARRSWLMGEYGATARIEWGEIAEGVCDDVPRIESGIVEALEANGVPSF
;
A
#
# COMPACT_ATOMS: atom_id res chain seq x y z
N MET A 1 19.95 15.71 7.45
CA MET A 1 19.70 14.25 7.27
C MET A 1 18.25 13.99 7.64
N ALA A 2 17.51 13.26 6.80
CA ALA A 2 16.15 12.85 7.12
C ALA A 2 16.18 11.85 8.29
N THR A 3 15.21 11.94 9.21
CA THR A 3 15.07 10.95 10.29
C THR A 3 14.66 9.59 9.72
N PRO A 4 14.92 8.47 10.41
CA PRO A 4 14.49 7.15 9.94
C PRO A 4 12.99 7.08 9.60
N GLN A 5 12.15 7.82 10.33
CA GLN A 5 10.72 7.93 10.07
C GLN A 5 10.42 8.66 8.76
N LEU A 6 11.06 9.81 8.52
CA LEU A 6 10.90 10.53 7.26
C LEU A 6 11.39 9.71 6.07
N VAL A 7 12.48 8.94 6.22
CA VAL A 7 12.94 8.00 5.20
C VAL A 7 11.90 6.91 4.93
N ALA A 8 11.28 6.35 5.97
CA ALA A 8 10.21 5.38 5.81
C ALA A 8 8.99 5.96 5.09
N LEU A 9 8.58 7.20 5.41
CA LEU A 9 7.49 7.89 4.73
C LEU A 9 7.81 8.20 3.26
N ILE A 10 9.04 8.62 2.95
CA ILE A 10 9.49 8.82 1.56
C ILE A 10 9.41 7.50 0.78
N ASN A 11 9.84 6.39 1.37
CA ASN A 11 9.77 5.09 0.71
C ASN A 11 8.32 4.62 0.54
N ALA A 12 7.45 4.84 1.54
CA ALA A 12 6.03 4.59 1.44
C ALA A 12 5.39 5.38 0.29
N LEU A 13 5.69 6.68 0.16
CA LEU A 13 5.20 7.52 -0.94
C LEU A 13 5.67 7.01 -2.31
N LYS A 14 6.92 6.52 -2.41
CA LYS A 14 7.40 5.88 -3.63
C LYS A 14 6.59 4.62 -3.97
N ASN A 15 6.30 3.75 -2.99
CA ASN A 15 5.46 2.58 -3.24
C ASN A 15 4.04 2.98 -3.71
N VAL A 16 3.43 4.01 -3.11
CA VAL A 16 2.13 4.55 -3.57
C VAL A 16 2.19 4.95 -5.04
N ARG A 17 3.21 5.73 -5.43
CA ARG A 17 3.37 6.19 -6.82
C ARG A 17 3.55 5.02 -7.79
N VAL A 18 4.34 4.02 -7.40
CA VAL A 18 4.53 2.83 -8.22
C VAL A 18 3.24 2.01 -8.35
N ILE A 19 2.45 1.88 -7.28
CA ILE A 19 1.11 1.25 -7.33
C ILE A 19 0.24 1.96 -8.38
N LYS A 20 0.13 3.29 -8.31
CA LYS A 20 -0.66 4.08 -9.26
C LYS A 20 -0.20 3.89 -10.70
N LEU A 21 1.10 4.03 -10.95
CA LEU A 21 1.68 3.83 -12.29
C LEU A 21 1.40 2.43 -12.84
N LYS A 22 1.47 1.39 -12.01
CA LYS A 22 1.17 0.01 -12.43
C LYS A 22 -0.30 -0.20 -12.76
N ILE A 23 -1.21 0.45 -12.03
CA ILE A 23 -2.65 0.42 -12.33
C ILE A 23 -2.93 1.18 -13.63
N GLU A 24 -2.38 2.38 -13.77
CA GLU A 24 -2.52 3.22 -14.98
C GLU A 24 -2.00 2.52 -16.23
N ALA A 25 -0.89 1.78 -16.14
CA ALA A 25 -0.32 1.00 -17.24
C ALA A 25 -1.22 -0.15 -17.74
N THR A 26 -2.34 -0.42 -17.07
CA THR A 26 -3.36 -1.36 -17.55
C THR A 26 -4.45 -0.70 -18.39
N ASP A 27 -4.35 0.61 -18.65
CA ASP A 27 -5.33 1.41 -19.40
C ASP A 27 -6.76 1.27 -18.84
N GLY A 28 -6.86 1.15 -17.51
CA GLY A 28 -8.14 0.95 -16.80
C GLY A 28 -8.62 -0.50 -16.72
N GLY A 29 -7.86 -1.47 -17.27
CA GLY A 29 -8.21 -2.89 -17.23
C GLY A 29 -8.21 -3.49 -15.83
N LEU A 30 -7.29 -3.06 -14.96
CA LEU A 30 -7.22 -3.51 -13.57
C LEU A 30 -8.14 -2.68 -12.66
N THR A 31 -9.44 -2.77 -12.90
CA THR A 31 -10.46 -2.19 -12.01
C THR A 31 -10.49 -2.88 -10.65
N LYS A 32 -11.10 -2.25 -9.63
CA LYS A 32 -11.29 -2.89 -8.30
C LYS A 32 -11.96 -4.26 -8.41
N ALA A 33 -12.98 -4.39 -9.27
CA ALA A 33 -13.69 -5.65 -9.48
C ALA A 33 -12.77 -6.73 -10.07
N VAL A 34 -11.98 -6.38 -11.10
CA VAL A 34 -11.01 -7.29 -11.70
C VAL A 34 -9.92 -7.66 -10.69
N PHE A 35 -9.40 -6.68 -9.94
CA PHE A 35 -8.40 -6.91 -8.89
C PHE A 35 -8.90 -7.90 -7.85
N SER A 36 -10.16 -7.75 -7.42
CA SER A 36 -10.81 -8.59 -6.41
C SER A 36 -11.17 -10.00 -6.88
N THR A 37 -10.92 -10.33 -8.15
CA THR A 37 -11.25 -11.65 -8.70
C THR A 37 -10.58 -12.76 -7.91
N ASP A 38 -11.38 -13.72 -7.48
CA ASP A 38 -10.89 -14.90 -6.80
C ASP A 38 -10.07 -15.81 -7.73
N GLY A 39 -8.88 -16.19 -7.27
CA GLY A 39 -7.97 -17.01 -8.07
C GLY A 39 -7.34 -16.26 -9.26
N PRO A 40 -6.74 -16.97 -10.22
CA PRO A 40 -6.07 -16.36 -11.36
C PRO A 40 -7.03 -15.58 -12.28
N ILE A 41 -6.60 -14.42 -12.76
CA ILE A 41 -7.29 -13.69 -13.82
C ILE A 41 -6.91 -14.32 -15.17
N SER A 42 -7.90 -14.57 -16.05
CA SER A 42 -7.66 -15.22 -17.35
C SER A 42 -6.75 -14.42 -18.28
N ASP A 43 -6.82 -13.08 -18.20
CA ASP A 43 -5.84 -12.20 -18.84
C ASP A 43 -4.54 -12.20 -18.02
N VAL A 44 -3.51 -12.84 -18.57
CA VAL A 44 -2.19 -12.99 -17.92
C VAL A 44 -1.51 -11.63 -17.71
N GLY A 45 -1.76 -10.64 -18.57
CA GLY A 45 -1.24 -9.28 -18.40
C GLY A 45 -1.84 -8.61 -17.17
N LEU A 46 -3.16 -8.72 -17.00
CA LEU A 46 -3.86 -8.20 -15.82
C LEU A 46 -3.52 -8.98 -14.55
N ASP A 47 -3.34 -10.30 -14.63
CA ASP A 47 -2.94 -11.12 -13.48
C ASP A 47 -1.53 -10.75 -12.99
N ASN A 48 -0.59 -10.56 -13.92
CA ASN A 48 0.77 -10.09 -13.62
C ASN A 48 0.76 -8.67 -13.05
N ALA A 49 -0.04 -7.76 -13.61
CA ALA A 49 -0.18 -6.40 -13.09
C ALA A 49 -0.74 -6.40 -11.66
N ARG A 50 -1.76 -7.22 -11.39
CA ARG A 50 -2.31 -7.42 -10.04
C ARG A 50 -1.25 -7.90 -9.05
N GLY A 51 -0.48 -8.92 -9.40
CA GLY A 51 0.62 -9.42 -8.57
C GLY A 51 1.70 -8.37 -8.31
N ALA A 52 2.07 -7.60 -9.34
CA ALA A 52 3.05 -6.53 -9.21
C ALA A 52 2.55 -5.39 -8.32
N VAL A 53 1.27 -5.02 -8.40
CA VAL A 53 0.66 -4.04 -7.47
C VAL A 53 0.65 -4.57 -6.04
N ALA A 54 0.31 -5.84 -5.85
CA ALA A 54 0.29 -6.46 -4.52
C ALA A 54 1.67 -6.47 -3.84
N LEU A 55 2.74 -6.70 -4.60
CA LEU A 55 4.12 -6.62 -4.10
C LEU A 55 4.49 -5.21 -3.59
N GLU A 56 4.11 -4.19 -4.35
CA GLU A 56 4.34 -2.79 -3.96
C GLU A 56 3.49 -2.39 -2.74
N PHE A 57 2.24 -2.89 -2.69
CA PHE A 57 1.37 -2.70 -1.55
C PHE A 57 1.93 -3.35 -0.27
N GLN A 58 2.48 -4.56 -0.36
CA GLN A 58 3.20 -5.17 0.77
C GLN A 58 4.34 -4.26 1.26
N SER A 59 5.10 -3.68 0.33
CA SER A 59 6.25 -2.82 0.64
C SER A 59 5.80 -1.49 1.27
N LEU A 60 4.70 -0.92 0.77
CA LEU A 60 4.02 0.23 1.37
C LEU A 60 3.65 -0.06 2.83
N VAL A 61 2.94 -1.16 3.10
CA VAL A 61 2.52 -1.52 4.46
C VAL A 61 3.72 -1.70 5.39
N GLN A 62 4.81 -2.29 4.89
CA GLN A 62 6.05 -2.46 5.66
C GLN A 62 6.65 -1.09 6.05
N ASN A 63 6.73 -0.15 5.11
CA ASN A 63 7.28 1.18 5.35
C ASN A 63 6.41 2.02 6.30
N VAL A 64 5.09 1.98 6.11
CA VAL A 64 4.13 2.67 6.98
C VAL A 64 4.20 2.12 8.42
N ARG A 65 4.30 0.79 8.58
CA ARG A 65 4.43 0.13 9.88
C ARG A 65 5.74 0.47 10.61
N ALA A 66 6.81 0.79 9.87
CA ALA A 66 8.10 1.15 10.45
C ALA A 66 8.03 2.46 11.25
N VAL A 67 7.10 3.35 10.91
CA VAL A 67 6.78 4.53 11.72
C VAL A 67 5.81 4.10 12.83
N LYS A 68 6.22 4.22 14.09
CA LYS A 68 5.40 3.74 15.22
C LYS A 68 4.16 4.59 15.40
N THR A 69 3.06 3.99 15.86
CA THR A 69 1.82 4.72 16.22
C THR A 69 2.02 5.76 17.32
N THR A 70 3.07 5.61 18.13
CA THR A 70 3.45 6.56 19.17
C THR A 70 4.29 7.73 18.65
N ASP A 71 4.73 7.68 17.40
CA ASP A 71 5.56 8.71 16.78
C ASP A 71 4.75 10.01 16.63
N PRO A 72 5.33 11.19 16.96
CA PRO A 72 4.64 12.46 16.83
C PRO A 72 4.10 12.73 15.41
N ILE A 73 4.80 12.28 14.37
CA ILE A 73 4.37 12.47 12.99
C ILE A 73 3.04 11.76 12.74
N VAL A 74 2.93 10.50 13.17
CA VAL A 74 1.70 9.70 13.00
C VAL A 74 0.57 10.22 13.89
N ARG A 75 0.89 10.71 15.09
CA ARG A 75 -0.13 11.33 15.97
C ARG A 75 -0.74 12.58 15.35
N ALA A 76 0.07 13.38 14.63
CA ALA A 76 -0.41 14.56 13.91
C ALA A 76 -1.13 14.19 12.61
N HIS A 77 -0.69 13.12 11.93
CA HIS A 77 -1.21 12.67 10.63
C HIS A 77 -1.65 11.20 10.71
N PRO A 78 -2.80 10.89 11.34
CA PRO A 78 -3.23 9.52 11.60
C PRO A 78 -3.57 8.73 10.33
N ASP A 79 -3.91 9.40 9.22
CA ASP A 79 -4.19 8.74 7.94
C ASP A 79 -2.96 8.04 7.34
N VAL A 80 -1.73 8.38 7.76
CA VAL A 80 -0.53 7.56 7.45
C VAL A 80 -0.77 6.11 7.86
N HIS A 81 -1.48 5.87 8.97
CA HIS A 81 -1.82 4.55 9.51
C HIS A 81 -3.28 4.16 9.21
N CYS A 82 -3.88 4.68 8.13
CA CYS A 82 -5.24 4.34 7.74
C CYS A 82 -5.43 2.81 7.68
N ASN A 83 -6.37 2.31 8.48
CA ASN A 83 -6.69 0.89 8.60
C ASN A 83 -5.47 -0.03 8.87
N LEU A 84 -4.42 0.46 9.55
CA LEU A 84 -3.13 -0.25 9.71
C LEU A 84 -3.25 -1.73 10.13
N ARG A 85 -4.16 -2.07 11.06
CA ARG A 85 -4.36 -3.48 11.47
C ARG A 85 -4.81 -4.35 10.30
N ARG A 86 -5.76 -3.87 9.48
CA ARG A 86 -6.19 -4.58 8.27
C ARG A 86 -5.07 -4.65 7.25
N GLN A 87 -4.30 -3.57 7.08
CA GLN A 87 -3.15 -3.57 6.18
C GLN A 87 -2.10 -4.61 6.55
N VAL A 88 -1.81 -4.76 7.85
CA VAL A 88 -0.89 -5.79 8.33
C VAL A 88 -1.44 -7.19 8.03
N ALA A 89 -2.73 -7.44 8.25
CA ALA A 89 -3.35 -8.72 7.91
C ALA A 89 -3.26 -9.03 6.41
N ARG A 90 -3.58 -8.02 5.56
CA ARG A 90 -3.46 -8.09 4.10
C ARG A 90 -2.05 -8.42 3.63
N ARG A 91 -1.05 -7.75 4.20
CA ARG A 91 0.36 -8.06 3.94
C ARG A 91 0.70 -9.50 4.32
N SER A 92 0.22 -9.99 5.47
CA SER A 92 0.49 -11.36 5.90
C SER A 92 -0.13 -12.40 4.95
N TRP A 93 -1.32 -12.15 4.39
CA TRP A 93 -1.89 -13.01 3.33
C TRP A 93 -1.03 -13.04 2.07
N LEU A 94 -0.51 -11.89 1.63
CA LEU A 94 0.38 -11.81 0.46
C LEU A 94 1.71 -12.54 0.65
N MET A 95 2.26 -12.52 1.88
CA MET A 95 3.55 -13.12 2.20
C MET A 95 3.49 -14.62 2.52
N GLY A 96 2.30 -15.19 2.71
CA GLY A 96 2.16 -16.53 3.29
C GLY A 96 2.74 -16.62 4.72
N GLU A 97 2.82 -15.50 5.43
CA GLU A 97 3.24 -15.48 6.84
C GLU A 97 2.20 -16.25 7.69
N TYR A 98 2.64 -16.95 8.74
CA TYR A 98 1.85 -17.86 9.60
C TYR A 98 1.62 -19.29 9.08
N GLY A 99 2.48 -19.80 8.19
CA GLY A 99 2.61 -21.24 7.93
C GLY A 99 1.40 -21.91 7.27
N ALA A 100 0.42 -21.13 6.84
CA ALA A 100 -0.70 -21.60 6.06
C ALA A 100 -0.46 -21.26 4.59
N THR A 101 -0.75 -22.23 3.74
CA THR A 101 -1.27 -22.08 2.37
C THR A 101 -2.56 -21.25 2.37
N ALA A 102 -2.62 -20.16 3.14
CA ALA A 102 -3.77 -19.29 3.25
C ALA A 102 -3.99 -18.64 1.89
N ARG A 103 -5.20 -18.84 1.38
CA ARG A 103 -5.66 -18.21 0.14
C ARG A 103 -5.49 -16.70 0.26
N ILE A 104 -4.92 -16.08 -0.78
CA ILE A 104 -4.85 -14.62 -0.85
C ILE A 104 -6.29 -14.10 -0.95
N GLU A 105 -6.70 -13.29 0.02
CA GLU A 105 -8.00 -12.62 0.04
C GLU A 105 -7.95 -11.41 -0.91
N TRP A 106 -8.00 -11.65 -2.22
CA TRP A 106 -7.84 -10.62 -3.25
C TRP A 106 -8.85 -9.47 -3.12
N GLY A 107 -10.06 -9.74 -2.63
CA GLY A 107 -11.04 -8.71 -2.33
C GLY A 107 -10.55 -7.70 -1.28
N GLU A 108 -9.96 -8.19 -0.19
CA GLU A 108 -9.39 -7.34 0.86
C GLU A 108 -8.15 -6.58 0.37
N ILE A 109 -7.30 -7.21 -0.45
CA ILE A 109 -6.17 -6.51 -1.06
C ILE A 109 -6.67 -5.37 -1.96
N ALA A 110 -7.72 -5.62 -2.75
CA ALA A 110 -8.34 -4.62 -3.62
C ALA A 110 -8.93 -3.45 -2.81
N GLU A 111 -9.57 -3.69 -1.67
CA GLU A 111 -10.00 -2.62 -0.76
C GLU A 111 -8.81 -1.78 -0.28
N GLY A 112 -7.73 -2.43 0.15
CA GLY A 112 -6.53 -1.73 0.58
C GLY A 112 -5.93 -0.85 -0.51
N VAL A 113 -5.78 -1.40 -1.71
CA VAL A 113 -5.18 -0.72 -2.87
C VAL A 113 -6.08 0.39 -3.41
N CYS A 114 -7.38 0.17 -3.54
CA CYS A 114 -8.29 1.13 -4.18
C CYS A 114 -8.85 2.18 -3.21
N ASP A 115 -9.07 1.84 -1.95
CA ASP A 115 -9.76 2.72 -1.00
C ASP A 115 -8.79 3.33 0.03
N ASP A 116 -7.86 2.53 0.58
CA ASP A 116 -6.99 2.99 1.66
C ASP A 116 -5.72 3.69 1.17
N VAL A 117 -5.09 3.19 0.09
CA VAL A 117 -3.85 3.80 -0.46
C VAL A 117 -4.01 5.30 -0.75
N PRO A 118 -5.10 5.80 -1.35
CA PRO A 118 -5.28 7.25 -1.55
C PRO A 118 -5.30 8.05 -0.25
N ARG A 119 -5.87 7.48 0.83
CA ARG A 119 -5.89 8.14 2.15
C ARG A 119 -4.51 8.13 2.79
N ILE A 120 -3.82 6.99 2.72
CA ILE A 120 -2.45 6.83 3.20
C ILE A 120 -1.52 7.82 2.47
N GLU A 121 -1.67 7.97 1.17
CA GLU A 121 -0.93 8.96 0.38
C GLU A 121 -1.12 10.38 0.89
N SER A 122 -2.38 10.84 1.04
CA SER A 122 -2.68 12.17 1.54
C SER A 122 -2.00 12.40 2.90
N GLY A 123 -2.14 11.44 3.82
CA GLY A 123 -1.50 11.50 5.13
C GLY A 123 0.03 11.55 5.06
N ILE A 124 0.65 10.80 4.15
CA ILE A 124 2.11 10.82 3.96
C ILE A 124 2.56 12.16 3.39
N VAL A 125 1.86 12.70 2.39
CA VAL A 125 2.18 14.00 1.76
C VAL A 125 2.12 15.11 2.79
N GLU A 126 1.02 15.21 3.54
CA GLU A 126 0.86 16.20 4.61
C GLU A 126 1.94 16.07 5.69
N ALA A 127 2.25 14.84 6.10
CA ALA A 127 3.29 14.57 7.09
C ALA A 127 4.69 14.99 6.61
N LEU A 128 5.03 14.74 5.34
CA LEU A 128 6.32 15.13 4.77
C LEU A 128 6.42 16.66 4.65
N GLU A 129 5.40 17.32 4.15
CA GLU A 129 5.35 18.78 3.98
C GLU A 129 5.44 19.51 5.32
N ALA A 130 4.69 19.05 6.34
CA ALA A 130 4.75 19.59 7.70
C ALA A 130 6.14 19.48 8.34
N ASN A 131 6.98 18.56 7.85
CA ASN A 131 8.35 18.35 8.29
C ASN A 131 9.39 18.93 7.31
N GLY A 132 8.96 19.80 6.37
CA GLY A 132 9.86 20.48 5.43
C GLY A 132 10.48 19.58 4.36
N VAL A 133 9.91 18.39 4.13
CA VAL A 133 10.32 17.46 3.08
C VAL A 133 9.40 17.65 1.88
N PRO A 134 9.92 18.07 0.72
CA PRO A 134 9.09 18.20 -0.46
C PRO A 134 8.52 16.85 -0.93
N SER A 135 7.24 16.87 -1.29
CA SER A 135 6.39 15.71 -1.58
C SER A 135 6.10 15.54 -3.08
N PHE A 136 6.82 16.24 -3.96
CA PHE A 136 6.64 16.23 -5.42
C PHE A 136 7.12 14.95 -6.11
#